data_AF-A0A136JVG3-F1
#
_entry.id   AF-A0A136JVG3-F1
#
_cell.length_a   1.000
_cell.length_b   1.000
_cell.length_c   1.000
_cell.angle_alpha   90.00
_cell.angle_beta   90.00
_cell.angle_gamma   90.00
#
_symmetry.space_group_name_H-M   'P 1'
#
loop_
_entity.id
_entity.type
_entity.pdbx_description
1 polymer ?
#
loop_
_entity_poly.entity_id
_entity_poly.type
_entity_poly.pdbx_seq_one_letter_code
_entity_poly.pdbx_strand_id
1 'polypeptide(L)'
;MQEERIAQALELFALTPPFTKEQLEERRRQLLHTWNPPRYANLTNHPKQYMKAYRQAEAMTEQIHRAYGLLTTLADGPEPSPGDAV
;
A
#
# COMPACT_ATOMS: atom_id res chain seq x y z
N MET A 1 -2.77 1.99 -21.16
CA MET A 1 -2.18 0.80 -20.50
C MET A 1 -1.36 1.16 -19.26
N GLN A 2 -0.36 2.05 -19.32
CA GLN A 2 0.40 2.48 -18.14
C GLN A 2 -0.25 3.66 -17.40
N GLU A 3 -0.81 4.64 -18.13
CA GLU A 3 -1.57 5.74 -17.53
C GLU A 3 -2.78 5.25 -16.72
N GLU A 4 -3.44 4.17 -17.17
CA GLU A 4 -4.56 3.56 -16.46
C GLU A 4 -4.12 2.93 -15.13
N ARG A 5 -2.91 2.33 -15.10
CA ARG A 5 -2.31 1.82 -13.85
C ARG A 5 -1.90 2.95 -12.92
N ILE A 6 -1.42 4.07 -13.46
CA ILE A 6 -1.11 5.27 -12.69
C ILE A 6 -2.39 5.87 -12.12
N ALA A 7 -3.47 5.97 -12.90
CA ALA A 7 -4.76 6.46 -12.45
C ALA A 7 -5.33 5.59 -11.32
N GLN A 8 -5.27 4.25 -11.47
CA GLN A 8 -5.67 3.32 -10.41
C GLN A 8 -4.79 3.44 -9.16
N ALA A 9 -3.48 3.64 -9.31
CA ALA A 9 -2.57 3.86 -8.19
C ALA A 9 -2.86 5.19 -7.48
N LEU A 10 -3.13 6.27 -8.22
CA LEU A 10 -3.53 7.57 -7.67
C LEU A 10 -4.84 7.47 -6.89
N GLU A 11 -5.83 6.76 -7.44
CA GLU A 11 -7.11 6.52 -6.77
C GLU A 11 -6.93 5.70 -5.50
N LEU A 12 -6.11 4.64 -5.54
CA LEU A 12 -5.80 3.79 -4.38
C LEU A 12 -5.09 4.56 -3.25
N PHE A 13 -4.19 5.47 -3.61
CA PHE A 13 -3.52 6.34 -2.66
C PHE A 13 -4.34 7.60 -2.30
N ALA A 14 -5.49 7.80 -2.96
CA ALA A 14 -6.29 9.02 -2.90
C ALA A 14 -5.43 10.30 -3.07
N LEU A 15 -4.47 10.25 -4.00
CA LEU A 15 -3.56 11.35 -4.31
C LEU A 15 -3.92 11.98 -5.65
N THR A 16 -3.72 13.29 -5.76
CA THR A 16 -3.85 14.03 -7.01
C THR A 16 -2.53 14.74 -7.32
N PRO A 17 -2.05 14.71 -8.57
CA PRO A 17 -0.85 15.45 -8.97
C PRO A 17 -1.09 16.97 -8.97
N PRO A 18 -0.09 17.79 -8.59
CA PRO A 18 1.25 17.41 -8.13
C PRO A 18 1.28 16.94 -6.68
N PHE A 19 1.87 15.76 -6.43
CA PHE A 19 2.07 15.20 -5.10
C PHE A 19 3.56 15.11 -4.78
N THR A 20 3.93 15.19 -3.50
CA THR A 20 5.32 15.04 -3.05
C THR A 20 5.60 13.61 -2.62
N LYS A 21 6.89 13.21 -2.63
CA LYS A 21 7.35 11.92 -2.10
C LYS A 21 6.87 11.69 -0.66
N GLU A 22 6.95 12.72 0.18
CA GLU A 22 6.46 12.67 1.56
C GLU A 22 4.96 12.36 1.65
N GLN A 23 4.12 12.97 0.80
CA GLN A 23 2.68 12.67 0.76
C GLN A 23 2.42 11.23 0.33
N LEU A 24 3.18 10.73 -0.64
CA LEU A 24 3.09 9.34 -1.09
C LEU A 24 3.47 8.37 0.03
N GLU A 25 4.54 8.67 0.77
CA GLU A 25 5.07 7.84 1.84
C GLU A 25 4.19 7.88 3.09
N GLU A 26 3.60 9.03 3.41
CA GLU A 26 2.59 9.15 4.45
C GLU A 26 1.33 8.35 4.13
N ARG A 27 0.81 8.44 2.90
CA ARG A 27 -0.33 7.62 2.46
C ARG A 27 -0.01 6.14 2.46
N ARG A 28 1.19 5.73 2.04
CA ARG A 28 1.67 4.35 2.14
C ARG A 28 1.58 3.86 3.59
N ARG A 29 2.15 4.61 4.54
CA ARG A 29 2.14 4.23 5.96
C ARG A 29 0.72 4.13 6.52
N GLN A 30 -0.17 5.05 6.17
CA GLN A 30 -1.58 5.01 6.59
C GLN A 30 -2.31 3.77 6.04
N LEU A 31 -2.11 3.45 4.76
CA LEU A 31 -2.71 2.28 4.13
C LEU A 31 -2.17 0.98 4.74
N LEU A 32 -0.85 0.84 4.90
CA LEU A 32 -0.23 -0.32 5.53
C LEU A 32 -0.67 -0.49 6.99
N HIS A 33 -0.85 0.62 7.73
CA HIS A 33 -1.38 0.58 9.09
C HIS A 33 -2.85 0.14 9.13
N THR A 34 -3.63 0.50 8.11
CA THR A 34 -5.03 0.07 7.96
C THR A 34 -5.11 -1.43 7.70
N TRP A 35 -4.24 -1.96 6.84
CA TRP A 35 -4.16 -3.37 6.50
C TRP A 35 -3.31 -4.19 7.48
N ASN A 36 -2.92 -3.64 8.63
CA ASN A 36 -2.03 -4.31 9.58
C ASN A 36 -2.69 -5.58 10.19
N PRO A 37 -2.18 -6.79 9.92
CA PRO A 37 -2.78 -8.07 10.35
C PRO A 37 -3.11 -8.23 11.85
N PRO A 38 -2.34 -7.70 12.81
CA PRO A 38 -2.61 -7.81 14.25
C PRO A 38 -3.95 -7.19 14.66
N ARG A 39 -4.46 -6.20 13.91
CA ARG A 39 -5.79 -5.64 14.18
C ARG A 39 -6.91 -6.67 13.98
N TYR A 40 -6.72 -7.60 13.05
CA TYR A 40 -7.69 -8.67 12.79
C TYR A 40 -7.59 -9.82 13.79
N ALA A 41 -6.45 -9.97 14.47
CA ALA A 41 -6.27 -10.99 15.52
C ALA A 41 -7.22 -10.76 16.71
N ASN A 42 -7.46 -9.50 17.08
CA ASN A 42 -8.36 -9.14 18.17
C ASN A 42 -9.85 -9.14 17.79
N LEU A 43 -10.19 -9.24 16.51
CA LEU A 43 -11.56 -9.19 16.02
C LEU A 43 -12.23 -10.57 15.98
N THR A 44 -11.49 -11.67 16.06
CA THR A 44 -12.07 -13.00 15.82
C THR A 44 -11.31 -14.16 16.46
N ASN A 45 -12.00 -14.93 17.32
CA ASN A 45 -11.53 -16.21 17.87
C ASN A 45 -11.66 -17.40 16.87
N HIS A 46 -12.02 -17.14 15.61
CA HIS A 46 -12.18 -18.15 14.56
C HIS A 46 -10.99 -18.16 13.59
N PRO A 47 -10.13 -19.19 13.62
CA PRO A 47 -8.88 -19.21 12.85
C PRO A 47 -9.07 -19.14 11.34
N LYS A 48 -10.19 -19.65 10.80
CA LYS A 48 -10.50 -19.56 9.36
C LYS A 48 -10.78 -18.14 8.88
N GLN A 49 -11.47 -17.35 9.71
CA GLN A 49 -11.79 -15.95 9.38
C GLN A 49 -10.54 -15.08 9.53
N TYR A 50 -9.72 -15.34 10.56
CA TYR A 50 -8.40 -14.72 10.71
C TYR A 50 -7.54 -14.95 9.47
N MET A 51 -7.40 -16.21 9.01
CA MET A 51 -6.61 -16.53 7.82
C MET A 51 -7.14 -15.86 6.54
N LYS A 52 -8.46 -15.70 6.41
CA LYS A 52 -9.05 -14.98 5.27
C LYS A 52 -8.71 -13.49 5.32
N ALA A 53 -8.85 -12.85 6.47
CA ALA A 53 -8.50 -11.45 6.67
C ALA A 53 -7.00 -11.20 6.48
N TYR A 54 -6.15 -12.11 6.97
CA TYR A 54 -4.70 -12.08 6.78
C TYR A 54 -4.32 -12.13 5.31
N ARG A 55 -4.85 -13.09 4.53
CA ARG A 55 -4.57 -13.16 3.08
C ARG A 55 -5.06 -11.93 2.32
N GLN A 56 -6.20 -11.39 2.73
CA GLN A 56 -6.72 -10.16 2.14
C GLN A 56 -5.81 -8.96 2.46
N ALA A 57 -5.34 -8.84 3.70
CA ALA A 57 -4.36 -7.84 4.08
C ALA A 57 -3.08 -7.97 3.25
N GLU A 58 -2.52 -9.17 3.14
CA GLU A 58 -1.30 -9.44 2.36
C GLU A 58 -1.47 -9.02 0.88
N ALA A 59 -2.58 -9.41 0.25
CA ALA A 59 -2.91 -9.01 -1.13
C ALA A 59 -3.03 -7.48 -1.28
N MET A 60 -3.66 -6.81 -0.33
CA MET A 60 -3.79 -5.34 -0.36
C MET A 60 -2.44 -4.66 -0.14
N THR A 61 -1.60 -5.16 0.78
CA THR A 61 -0.24 -4.63 0.98
C THR A 61 0.64 -4.81 -0.26
N GLU A 62 0.51 -5.93 -0.96
CA GLU A 62 1.24 -6.14 -2.22
C GLU A 62 0.77 -5.16 -3.30
N GLN A 63 -0.54 -4.93 -3.41
CA GLN A 63 -1.10 -3.95 -4.32
C GLN A 63 -0.62 -2.52 -4.00
N ILE A 64 -0.56 -2.16 -2.71
CA ILE A 64 -0.02 -0.88 -2.24
C ILE A 64 1.46 -0.74 -2.63
N HIS A 65 2.29 -1.77 -2.44
CA HIS A 65 3.71 -1.74 -2.80
C HIS A 65 3.92 -1.59 -4.31
N ARG A 66 3.15 -2.30 -5.13
CA ARG A 66 3.21 -2.17 -6.59
C ARG A 66 2.82 -0.76 -7.06
N ALA A 67 1.72 -0.22 -6.53
CA ALA A 67 1.26 1.13 -6.84
C ALA A 67 2.24 2.20 -6.34
N TYR A 68 2.82 2.02 -5.15
CA TYR A 68 3.89 2.88 -4.63
C TYR A 68 5.09 2.93 -5.56
N GLY A 69 5.56 1.77 -6.06
CA GLY A 69 6.67 1.71 -7.01
C GLY A 69 6.39 2.51 -8.28
N LEU A 70 5.18 2.36 -8.86
CA LEU A 70 4.77 3.13 -10.04
C LEU A 70 4.73 4.65 -9.76
N LEU A 71 4.11 5.07 -8.66
CA LEU A 71 4.01 6.49 -8.31
C LEU A 71 5.37 7.09 -7.92
N THR A 72 6.26 6.30 -7.33
CA THR A 72 7.62 6.72 -7.00
C THR A 72 8.42 6.97 -8.27
N THR A 73 8.36 6.08 -9.26
CA THR A 73 9.01 6.30 -10.56
C THR A 73 8.46 7.51 -11.32
N LEU A 74 7.23 7.91 -11.04
CA LEU A 74 6.61 9.12 -11.60
C LEU A 74 7.04 10.38 -10.84
N ALA A 75 7.18 10.30 -9.51
CA ALA A 75 7.49 11.42 -8.64
C ALA A 75 8.98 11.71 -8.52
N ASP A 76 9.83 10.70 -8.71
CA ASP A 76 11.26 10.81 -8.53
C ASP A 76 11.99 9.89 -9.52
N GLY A 77 13.08 10.38 -10.11
CA GLY A 77 14.02 9.53 -10.83
C GLY A 77 14.52 8.39 -9.93
N PRO A 78 15.09 7.32 -10.52
CA PRO A 78 15.30 6.05 -9.83
C PRO A 78 16.22 6.17 -8.62
N GLU A 79 15.67 6.11 -7.41
CA GLU A 79 16.42 5.68 -6.23
C GLU A 79 15.60 4.80 -5.28
N PRO A 80 16.20 3.69 -4.80
CA PRO A 80 15.53 2.66 -4.02
C PRO A 80 15.40 3.07 -2.56
N SER A 81 14.21 2.90 -1.96
CA SER A 81 14.06 3.07 -0.51
C SER A 81 14.17 1.69 0.17
N PRO A 82 15.19 1.47 1.03
CA PRO A 82 15.38 0.25 1.79
C PRO A 82 14.55 0.35 3.07
N GLY A 83 13.49 -0.45 3.18
CA GLY A 83 12.60 -0.40 4.35
C GLY A 83 12.00 -1.73 4.80
N ASP A 84 12.23 -2.82 4.09
CA ASP A 84 11.78 -4.16 4.51
C ASP A 84 12.83 -4.81 5.43
N ALA A 85 12.90 -4.34 6.67
CA ALA A 85 13.59 -5.04 7.75
C ALA A 85 12.83 -4.86 9.07
N VAL A 86 11.84 -5.72 9.30
CA VAL A 86 11.47 -6.29 10.62
C VAL A 86 10.90 -7.68 10.38
#